data_AF-A0A438GX45-F1
#
_entry.id   AF-A0A438GX45-F1
#
_cell.length_a   1.000
_cell.length_b   1.000
_cell.length_c   1.000
_cell.angle_alpha   90.00
_cell.angle_beta   90.00
_cell.angle_gamma   90.00
#
_symmetry.space_group_name_H-M   'P 1'
#
loop_
_entity.id
_entity.type
_entity.pdbx_description
1 polymer ?
#
loop_
_entity_poly.entity_id
_entity_poly.type
_entity_poly.pdbx_seq_one_letter_code
_entity_poly.pdbx_strand_id
1 'polypeptide(L)'
;MSEKCIRRAISDVSAESQRMTIEEGDTRSEATQVEQSRCECCGFMEECTASYIQLVSYSHSGKWVCGICSEAVKERIKRVRERPWKKH
;
A
#
# COMPACT_ATOMS: atom_id res chain seq x y z
N MET A 1 6.11 -44.09 3.77
CA MET A 1 6.49 -42.82 3.12
C MET A 1 6.69 -41.81 4.25
N SER A 2 7.88 -41.22 4.37
CA SER A 2 8.29 -40.45 5.55
C SER A 2 7.67 -39.06 5.51
N GLU A 3 6.73 -38.78 6.41
CA GLU A 3 6.11 -37.47 6.56
C GLU A 3 7.09 -36.52 7.27
N LYS A 4 7.63 -35.58 6.52
CA LYS A 4 8.54 -34.56 7.03
C LYS A 4 7.71 -33.49 7.76
N CYS A 5 7.61 -33.60 9.08
CA CYS A 5 6.94 -32.60 9.90
C CYS A 5 7.69 -31.26 9.79
N ILE A 6 7.08 -30.28 9.12
CA ILE A 6 7.62 -28.94 8.96
C ILE A 6 7.60 -28.27 10.33
N ARG A 7 8.78 -28.07 10.94
CA ARG A 7 8.91 -27.32 12.18
C ARG A 7 8.62 -25.85 11.90
N ARG A 8 7.66 -25.29 12.61
CA ARG A 8 7.30 -23.86 12.55
C ARG A 8 8.46 -23.05 13.12
N ALA A 9 9.00 -22.10 12.36
CA ALA A 9 9.94 -21.12 12.89
C ALA A 9 9.16 -20.18 13.81
N ILE A 10 9.56 -20.11 15.08
CA ILE A 10 9.08 -19.08 16.01
C ILE A 10 10.11 -17.95 15.92
N SER A 11 9.69 -16.78 15.47
CA SER A 11 10.52 -15.58 15.60
C SER A 11 10.36 -15.07 17.03
N ASP A 12 11.39 -15.22 17.85
CA ASP A 12 11.45 -14.61 19.18
C ASP A 12 11.59 -13.10 19.04
N VAL A 13 10.46 -12.40 18.88
CA VAL A 13 10.38 -10.94 19.01
C VAL A 13 9.62 -10.57 20.29
N SER A 14 9.53 -11.50 21.25
CA SER A 14 8.68 -11.33 22.42
C SER A 14 9.43 -10.83 23.67
N ALA A 15 10.67 -10.34 23.54
CA ALA A 15 11.49 -9.95 24.70
C ALA A 15 11.89 -8.46 24.78
N GLU A 16 11.80 -7.65 23.73
CA GLU A 16 12.13 -6.20 23.81
C GLU A 16 10.94 -5.32 24.22
N SER A 17 9.97 -5.88 24.96
CA SER A 17 8.87 -5.11 25.55
C SER A 17 9.30 -4.40 26.83
N GLN A 18 10.27 -3.47 26.78
CA GLN A 18 10.50 -2.50 27.86
C GLN A 18 10.90 -1.09 27.35
N ARG A 19 9.88 -0.22 27.38
CA ARG A 19 9.89 1.24 27.63
C ARG A 19 10.72 2.14 26.72
N MET A 20 10.03 3.09 26.06
CA MET A 20 10.14 4.51 26.38
C MET A 20 8.78 5.20 26.15
N THR A 21 8.16 5.69 27.22
CA THR A 21 7.09 6.70 27.15
C THR A 21 7.76 8.02 26.81
N ILE A 22 7.59 8.47 25.56
CA ILE A 22 7.93 9.82 25.14
C ILE A 22 6.63 10.62 25.09
N GLU A 23 6.72 11.80 25.66
CA GLU A 23 5.68 12.79 25.94
C GLU A 23 4.75 13.04 24.74
N GLU A 24 3.44 13.06 24.99
CA GLU A 24 2.39 13.41 24.02
C GLU A 24 2.47 14.91 23.68
N GLY A 25 3.37 15.25 22.76
CA GLY A 25 3.34 16.51 22.01
C GLY A 25 2.45 16.34 20.77
N ASP A 26 1.25 16.92 20.82
CA ASP A 26 0.21 16.87 19.78
C ASP A 26 0.59 17.68 18.53
N THR A 27 1.57 17.19 17.78
CA THR A 27 1.75 17.49 16.36
C THR A 27 2.07 16.19 15.64
N ARG A 28 1.08 15.27 15.61
CA ARG A 28 1.14 14.14 14.70
C ARG A 28 1.09 14.71 13.29
N SER A 29 2.22 14.73 12.61
CA SER A 29 2.31 15.24 11.24
C SER A 29 1.29 14.50 10.35
N GLU A 30 0.50 15.25 9.57
CA GLU A 30 -0.48 14.69 8.60
C GLU A 30 0.14 13.61 7.71
N ALA A 31 1.47 13.68 7.51
CA ALA A 31 2.24 12.69 6.76
C ALA A 31 2.13 11.25 7.32
N THR A 32 1.88 11.08 8.62
CA THR A 32 1.84 9.78 9.30
C THR A 32 0.42 9.33 9.68
N GLN A 33 -0.59 10.17 9.48
CA GLN A 33 -1.98 9.81 9.73
C GLN A 33 -2.41 8.72 8.76
N VAL A 34 -2.73 7.53 9.29
CA VAL A 34 -3.22 6.38 8.52
C VAL A 34 -4.75 6.41 8.48
N GLU A 35 -5.31 6.16 7.30
CA GLU A 35 -6.74 6.15 7.03
C GLU A 35 -7.11 4.95 6.15
N GLN A 36 -8.34 4.45 6.30
CA GLN A 36 -8.90 3.41 5.43
C GLN A 36 -9.62 4.05 4.24
N SER A 37 -9.15 3.76 3.03
CA SER A 37 -9.70 4.33 1.79
C SER A 37 -10.12 3.26 0.79
N ARG A 38 -11.27 3.46 0.15
CA ARG A 38 -11.82 2.53 -0.83
C ARG A 38 -11.27 2.82 -2.23
N CYS A 39 -10.62 1.84 -2.84
CA CYS A 39 -10.13 1.96 -4.21
C CYS A 39 -11.29 2.13 -5.21
N GLU A 40 -11.24 3.16 -6.05
CA GLU A 40 -12.26 3.40 -7.09
C GLU A 40 -12.22 2.39 -8.24
N CYS A 41 -11.12 1.65 -8.41
CA CYS A 41 -11.00 0.64 -9.46
C CYS A 41 -11.57 -0.72 -9.06
N CYS A 42 -11.22 -1.23 -7.87
CA CYS A 42 -11.56 -2.59 -7.44
C CYS A 42 -12.47 -2.64 -6.21
N GLY A 43 -12.73 -1.51 -5.56
CA GLY A 43 -13.58 -1.43 -4.38
C GLY A 43 -12.98 -1.98 -3.09
N PHE A 44 -11.73 -2.46 -3.11
CA PHE A 44 -11.01 -2.95 -1.94
C PHE A 44 -10.65 -1.78 -1.00
N MET A 45 -10.70 -2.02 0.31
CA MET A 45 -10.31 -1.07 1.35
C MET A 45 -8.84 -1.25 1.68
N GLU A 46 -8.04 -0.20 1.57
CA GLU A 46 -6.61 -0.22 1.90
C GLU A 46 -6.31 0.79 3.01
N GLU A 47 -5.46 0.42 3.96
CA GLU A 47 -4.91 1.31 4.99
C GLU A 47 -3.71 2.05 4.41
N CYS A 48 -3.78 3.38 4.38
CA CYS A 48 -2.78 4.23 3.74
C CYS A 48 -2.59 5.53 4.52
N THR A 49 -1.41 6.13 4.42
CA THR A 49 -1.22 7.48 4.98
C THR A 49 -1.96 8.52 4.16
N ALA A 50 -2.47 9.57 4.82
CA ALA A 50 -3.16 10.67 4.16
C ALA A 50 -2.28 11.32 3.07
N SER A 51 -0.97 11.46 3.34
CA SER A 51 0.03 11.94 2.38
C SER A 51 0.12 11.05 1.13
N TYR A 52 0.10 9.73 1.30
CA TYR A 52 0.15 8.79 0.18
C TYR A 52 -1.15 8.82 -0.63
N ILE A 53 -2.30 8.94 0.04
CA ILE A 53 -3.61 9.10 -0.62
C ILE A 53 -3.62 10.33 -1.53
N GLN A 54 -3.14 11.47 -1.04
CA GLN A 54 -3.07 12.71 -1.83
C GLN A 54 -2.13 12.56 -3.04
N LEU A 55 -0.93 12.01 -2.84
CA LEU A 55 0.06 11.82 -3.90
C LEU A 55 -0.47 10.95 -5.04
N VAL A 56 -1.08 9.81 -4.69
CA VAL A 56 -1.66 8.89 -5.68
C VAL A 56 -2.83 9.55 -6.38
N SER A 57 -3.73 10.20 -5.64
CA SER A 57 -4.92 10.85 -6.22
C SER A 57 -4.55 11.95 -7.22
N TYR A 58 -3.49 12.73 -6.96
CA TYR A 58 -2.96 13.71 -7.90
C TYR A 58 -2.58 13.10 -9.26
N SER A 59 -2.06 11.88 -9.25
CA SER A 59 -1.67 11.14 -10.46
C SER A 59 -2.84 10.45 -11.17
N HIS A 60 -4.00 10.36 -10.52
CA HIS A 60 -5.15 9.56 -10.97
C HIS A 60 -6.44 10.41 -11.08
N SER A 61 -6.33 11.65 -11.56
CA SER A 61 -7.49 12.54 -11.78
C SER A 61 -8.29 12.82 -10.50
N GLY A 62 -7.61 12.94 -9.36
CA GLY A 62 -8.24 13.15 -8.05
C GLY A 62 -8.86 11.91 -7.44
N LYS A 63 -8.69 10.74 -8.07
CA LYS A 63 -9.28 9.47 -7.62
C LYS A 63 -8.28 8.65 -6.83
N TRP A 64 -8.73 8.09 -5.71
CA TRP A 64 -7.90 7.15 -4.97
C TRP A 64 -7.95 5.76 -5.59
N VAL A 65 -6.77 5.16 -5.81
CA VAL A 65 -6.61 3.79 -6.29
C VAL A 65 -5.60 3.06 -5.40
N CYS A 66 -5.87 1.79 -5.08
CA CYS A 66 -4.95 1.01 -4.24
C CYS A 66 -3.60 0.79 -4.94
N GLY A 67 -2.58 0.42 -4.16
CA GLY A 67 -1.21 0.22 -4.67
C GLY A 67 -1.15 -0.71 -5.89
N ILE A 68 -1.92 -1.80 -5.89
CA ILE A 68 -1.97 -2.77 -7.00
C ILE A 68 -2.61 -2.15 -8.26
N CYS A 69 -3.71 -1.43 -8.10
CA CYS A 69 -4.39 -0.78 -9.23
C CYS A 69 -3.54 0.36 -9.82
N SER A 70 -2.83 1.12 -8.97
CA SER A 70 -1.86 2.15 -9.41
C SER A 70 -0.80 1.54 -10.34
N GLU A 71 -0.18 0.43 -9.95
CA GLU A 71 0.81 -0.25 -10.80
C GLU A 71 0.19 -0.83 -12.09
N ALA A 72 -1.01 -1.39 -12.02
CA ALA A 72 -1.71 -1.89 -13.20
C ALA A 72 -2.01 -0.78 -14.22
N VAL A 73 -2.39 0.42 -13.77
CA VAL A 73 -2.61 1.59 -14.62
C VAL A 73 -1.29 2.03 -15.26
N LYS A 74 -0.20 2.15 -14.49
CA LYS A 74 1.14 2.50 -15.00
C LYS A 74 1.59 1.54 -16.09
N GLU A 75 1.45 0.24 -15.86
CA GLU A 75 1.80 -0.80 -16.83
C GLU A 75 0.95 -0.70 -18.11
N ARG A 76 -0.35 -0.42 -17.99
CA ARG A 76 -1.22 -0.22 -19.16
C ARG A 76 -0.78 0.98 -20.00
N ILE A 77 -0.45 2.11 -19.37
CA ILE A 77 0.03 3.32 -20.06
C ILE A 77 1.33 3.02 -20.82
N LYS A 78 2.27 2.31 -20.17
CA LYS A 78 3.51 1.87 -20.81
C LYS A 78 3.24 1.02 -22.06
N ARG A 79 2.38 0.01 -21.95
CA ARG A 79 2.01 -0.85 -23.10
C ARG A 79 1.30 -0.11 -24.23
N VAL A 80 0.48 0.89 -23.92
CA VAL A 80 -0.18 1.71 -24.95
C VAL A 80 0.84 2.55 -25.70
N ARG A 81 1.84 3.10 -25.01
CA ARG A 81 2.95 3.83 -25.65
C ARG A 81 3.81 2.94 -26.56
N GLU A 82 3.99 1.68 -26.17
CA GLU A 82 4.80 0.70 -26.92
C GLU A 82 4.04 0.08 -28.11
N ARG A 83 2.71 0.23 -28.19
CA ARG A 83 1.91 -0.25 -29.32
C ARG A 83 1.62 0.89 -30.30
N PRO A 84 2.36 1.02 -31.42
CA PRO A 84 1.89 1.84 -32.52
C PRO A 84 0.59 1.18 -32.99
N TRP A 85 -0.53 1.87 -32.78
CA TRP A 85 -1.90 1.47 -33.15
C TRP A 85 -1.90 0.42 -34.27
N LYS A 86 -2.32 -0.82 -33.96
CA LYS A 86 -2.57 -1.81 -35.01
C LYS A 86 -3.72 -1.24 -35.84
N LYS A 87 -3.38 -0.70 -37.01
CA LYS A 87 -4.34 -0.31 -38.04
C LYS A 87 -5.15 -1.55 -38.38
N HIS A 88 -6.44 -1.51 -38.09
CA HIS A 88 -7.41 -2.38 -38.76
C HIS A 88 -7.53 -1.92 -40.22
#